data_AF-A0A2E5A0N1-F1
#
_entry.id   AF-A0A2E5A0N1-F1
#
_cell.length_a   1.000
_cell.length_b   1.000
_cell.length_c   1.000
_cell.angle_alpha   90.00
_cell.angle_beta   90.00
_cell.angle_gamma   90.00
#
_symmetry.space_group_name_H-M   'P 1'
#
loop_
_entity.id
_entity.type
_entity.pdbx_description
1 polymer ?
#
loop_
_entity_poly.entity_id
_entity_poly.type
_entity_poly.pdbx_seq_one_letter_code
_entity_poly.pdbx_strand_id
1 'polypeptide(L)'
;MKTVRIFSIYLAILTIVMIGVLVFGFTQGDFWEEGAILTEMPWGIVSLFDVYVGFLLFCAWIWYREPRFWAKAFMTIAILLGGNAVSALYAWIVLLRSEGDLRVFFLGSRA
;
A
#
# COMPACT_ATOMS: atom_id res chain seq x y z
N MET A 1 9.84 -7.99 -20.45
CA MET A 1 9.13 -9.17 -19.88
C MET A 1 9.76 -9.75 -18.62
N LYS A 2 11.04 -10.18 -18.62
CA LYS A 2 11.68 -10.79 -17.42
C LYS A 2 11.66 -9.86 -16.19
N THR A 3 11.99 -8.58 -16.35
CA THR A 3 12.01 -7.58 -15.26
C THR A 3 10.61 -7.35 -14.65
N VAL A 4 9.58 -7.23 -15.48
CA VAL A 4 8.19 -7.03 -15.03
C VAL A 4 7.69 -8.26 -14.26
N ARG A 5 8.10 -9.47 -14.68
CA ARG A 5 7.79 -10.70 -13.93
C ARG A 5 8.41 -10.68 -12.52
N ILE A 6 9.65 -10.20 -12.40
CA ILE A 6 10.31 -10.07 -11.09
C ILE A 6 9.56 -9.09 -10.21
N PHE A 7 9.22 -7.89 -10.71
CA PHE A 7 8.43 -6.92 -9.95
C PHE A 7 7.05 -7.44 -9.56
N SER A 8 6.39 -8.20 -10.44
CA SER A 8 5.11 -8.82 -10.15
C SER A 8 5.20 -9.83 -9.01
N ILE A 9 6.20 -10.72 -9.04
CA ILE A 9 6.45 -11.67 -7.95
C ILE A 9 6.76 -10.95 -6.64
N TYR A 10 7.59 -9.91 -6.69
CA TYR A 10 7.91 -9.09 -5.52
C TYR A 10 6.66 -8.47 -4.88
N LEU A 11 5.81 -7.80 -5.66
CA LEU A 11 4.58 -7.18 -5.17
C LEU A 11 3.56 -8.23 -4.67
N ALA A 12 3.49 -9.39 -5.32
CA ALA A 12 2.67 -10.51 -4.86
C ALA A 12 3.10 -11.00 -3.47
N ILE A 13 4.42 -11.20 -3.27
CA ILE A 13 4.97 -11.63 -1.98
C ILE A 13 4.68 -10.60 -0.90
N LEU A 14 4.93 -9.31 -1.16
CA LEU A 14 4.63 -8.25 -0.20
C LEU A 14 3.15 -8.22 0.20
N THR A 15 2.27 -8.39 -0.78
CA THR A 15 0.82 -8.44 -0.54
C THR A 15 0.47 -9.63 0.37
N ILE A 16 0.99 -10.82 0.08
CA ILE A 16 0.73 -12.03 0.86
C ILE A 16 1.28 -11.89 2.28
N VAL A 17 2.50 -11.37 2.44
CA VAL A 17 3.12 -11.14 3.75
C VAL A 17 2.27 -10.18 4.58
N MET A 18 1.87 -9.03 4.02
CA MET A 18 1.06 -8.05 4.74
C MET A 18 -0.31 -8.61 5.13
N ILE A 19 -0.96 -9.35 4.25
CA ILE A 19 -2.23 -10.03 4.58
C ILE A 19 -2.01 -11.03 5.71
N GLY A 20 -0.96 -11.85 5.65
CA GLY A 20 -0.64 -12.83 6.69
C GLY A 20 -0.40 -12.20 8.06
N VAL A 21 0.36 -11.10 8.11
CA VAL A 21 0.63 -10.37 9.36
C VAL A 21 -0.63 -9.67 9.88
N LEU A 22 -1.48 -9.12 9.01
CA LEU A 22 -2.76 -8.55 9.43
C LEU A 22 -3.67 -9.63 10.04
N VAL A 23 -3.77 -10.80 9.40
CA VAL A 23 -4.54 -11.93 9.93
C VAL A 23 -3.98 -12.36 11.29
N PHE A 24 -2.66 -12.43 11.45
CA PHE A 24 -2.04 -12.68 12.75
C PHE A 24 -2.45 -11.63 13.79
N GLY A 25 -2.29 -10.34 13.49
CA GLY A 25 -2.65 -9.24 14.40
C GLY A 25 -4.12 -9.27 14.82
N PHE A 26 -5.04 -9.41 13.85
CA PHE A 26 -6.48 -9.45 14.14
C PHE A 26 -6.96 -10.73 14.85
N THR A 27 -6.16 -11.80 14.86
CA THR A 27 -6.53 -13.06 15.52
C THR A 27 -5.86 -13.27 16.87
N GLN A 28 -4.67 -12.70 17.08
CA GLN A 28 -3.88 -12.90 18.29
C GLN A 28 -3.81 -11.67 19.21
N GLY A 29 -4.02 -10.46 18.67
CA GLY A 29 -3.86 -9.21 19.40
C GLY A 29 -5.16 -8.42 19.56
N ASP A 30 -5.14 -7.46 20.48
CA ASP A 30 -6.17 -6.42 20.59
C ASP A 30 -5.65 -5.13 19.94
N PHE A 31 -6.25 -4.76 18.81
CA PHE A 31 -5.77 -3.64 18.02
C PHE A 31 -5.89 -2.28 18.75
N TRP A 32 -6.85 -2.12 19.67
CA TRP A 32 -7.04 -0.87 20.42
C TRP A 32 -6.10 -0.79 21.62
N GLU A 33 -5.96 -1.87 22.39
CA GLU A 33 -5.08 -1.93 23.56
C GLU A 33 -3.60 -1.81 23.17
N GLU A 34 -3.16 -2.61 22.20
CA GLU A 34 -1.77 -2.56 21.71
C GLU A 34 -1.48 -1.24 20.98
N GLY A 35 -2.48 -0.69 20.30
CA GLY A 35 -2.41 0.65 19.69
C GLY A 35 -2.17 1.75 20.71
N ALA A 36 -2.83 1.70 21.87
CA ALA A 36 -2.62 2.66 22.95
C ALA A 36 -1.18 2.58 23.49
N ILE A 37 -0.67 1.37 23.72
CA ILE A 37 0.72 1.14 24.17
C ILE A 37 1.72 1.70 23.15
N LEU A 38 1.48 1.49 21.85
CA LEU A 38 2.29 2.08 20.77
C LEU A 38 2.37 3.60 20.85
N THR A 39 1.29 4.28 21.21
CA THR A 39 1.27 5.74 21.34
C THR A 39 1.93 6.28 22.60
N GLU A 40 2.16 5.44 23.61
CA GLU A 40 2.89 5.81 24.83
C GLU A 40 4.41 5.64 24.68
N MET A 41 4.86 4.85 23.70
CA MET A 41 6.27 4.63 23.42
C MET A 41 6.80 5.62 22.38
N PRO A 42 7.92 6.34 22.63
CA PRO A 42 8.48 7.29 21.66
C PRO A 42 8.74 6.67 20.26
N TRP A 43 9.29 5.46 20.21
CA TRP A 43 9.52 4.74 18.96
C TRP A 43 8.24 4.21 18.30
N GLY A 44 7.19 3.97 19.09
CA GLY A 44 5.88 3.60 18.57
C GLY A 44 5.23 4.78 17.85
N ILE A 45 5.30 5.98 18.43
CA ILE A 45 4.89 7.23 17.77
C ILE A 45 5.68 7.43 16.48
N VAL A 46 7.01 7.32 16.50
CA VAL A 46 7.85 7.47 15.30
C VAL A 46 7.44 6.47 14.20
N SER A 47 7.21 5.21 14.55
CA SER A 47 6.78 4.18 13.61
C SER A 47 5.40 4.47 13.00
N LEU A 48 4.46 4.99 13.79
CA LEU A 48 3.15 5.42 13.29
C LEU A 48 3.30 6.58 12.30
N PHE A 49 4.08 7.61 12.64
CA PHE A 49 4.32 8.71 11.70
C PHE A 49 5.02 8.24 10.43
N ASP A 50 6.04 7.40 10.54
CA ASP A 50 6.78 6.86 9.39
C ASP A 50 5.85 6.11 8.43
N VAL A 51 5.01 5.22 8.95
CA VAL A 51 4.11 4.43 8.12
C VAL A 51 3.03 5.29 7.44
N TYR A 52 2.41 6.24 8.17
CA TYR A 52 1.34 7.08 7.62
C TYR A 52 1.87 8.14 6.66
N VAL A 53 3.07 8.71 6.90
CA VAL A 53 3.73 9.56 5.91
C VAL A 53 4.01 8.77 4.64
N GLY A 54 4.48 7.52 4.76
CA GLY A 54 4.62 6.60 3.63
C GLY A 54 3.31 6.40 2.85
N PHE A 55 2.18 6.20 3.55
CA PHE A 55 0.86 6.09 2.92
C PHE A 55 0.48 7.34 2.14
N LEU A 56 0.72 8.53 2.70
CA LEU A 56 0.41 9.79 2.04
C LEU A 56 1.28 10.01 0.79
N LEU A 57 2.56 9.67 0.85
CA LEU A 57 3.45 9.71 -0.32
C LEU A 57 2.97 8.77 -1.43
N PHE A 58 2.55 7.55 -1.07
CA PHE A 58 1.98 6.60 -2.03
C PHE A 58 0.64 7.08 -2.59
N CYS A 59 -0.21 7.68 -1.74
CA CYS A 59 -1.44 8.33 -2.19
C CYS A 59 -1.14 9.45 -3.19
N ALA A 60 -0.11 10.27 -2.97
CA ALA A 60 0.29 11.29 -3.93
C ALA A 60 0.65 10.69 -5.29
N TRP A 61 1.36 9.55 -5.32
CA TRP A 61 1.61 8.79 -6.54
C TRP A 61 0.30 8.33 -7.21
N ILE A 62 -0.65 7.77 -6.47
CA ILE A 62 -1.97 7.39 -7.01
C ILE A 62 -2.71 8.60 -7.58
N TRP A 63 -2.71 9.72 -6.87
CA TRP A 63 -3.38 10.95 -7.30
C TRP A 63 -2.76 11.53 -8.58
N TYR A 64 -1.45 11.38 -8.73
CA TYR A 64 -0.74 11.71 -9.96
C TYR A 64 -0.96 10.68 -11.08
N ARG A 65 -1.18 9.41 -10.78
CA ARG A 65 -1.32 8.36 -11.80
C ARG A 65 -2.74 8.26 -12.36
N GLU A 66 -3.73 8.25 -11.47
CA GLU A 66 -5.14 8.02 -11.82
C GLU A 66 -5.78 9.29 -12.42
N PRO A 67 -6.64 9.17 -13.44
CA PRO A 67 -7.37 10.31 -13.98
C PRO A 67 -8.64 10.61 -13.17
N ARG A 68 -9.35 9.57 -12.72
CA ARG A 68 -10.69 9.70 -12.13
C ARG A 68 -10.61 10.06 -10.65
N PHE A 69 -11.30 11.13 -10.25
CA PHE A 69 -11.36 11.58 -8.86
C PHE A 69 -11.83 10.49 -7.89
N TRP A 70 -12.89 9.75 -8.25
CA TRP A 70 -13.42 8.68 -7.39
C TRP A 70 -12.42 7.56 -7.14
N ALA A 71 -11.61 7.20 -8.13
CA ALA A 71 -10.56 6.19 -7.97
C ALA A 71 -9.49 6.67 -6.98
N LYS A 72 -9.10 7.95 -7.05
CA LYS A 72 -8.15 8.58 -6.12
C LYS A 72 -8.68 8.57 -4.69
N ALA A 73 -9.88 9.12 -4.49
CA ALA A 73 -10.48 9.23 -3.17
C ALA A 73 -10.70 7.84 -2.53
N PHE A 74 -11.24 6.90 -3.30
CA PHE A 74 -11.44 5.53 -2.84
C PHE A 74 -10.12 4.85 -2.46
N MET A 75 -9.09 4.95 -3.30
CA MET A 75 -7.77 4.36 -3.00
C MET A 75 -7.09 5.03 -1.81
N THR A 76 -7.22 6.34 -1.63
CA THR A 76 -6.70 7.03 -0.45
C THR A 76 -7.35 6.50 0.82
N ILE A 77 -8.68 6.40 0.87
CA ILE A 77 -9.38 5.83 2.03
C ILE A 77 -8.97 4.38 2.24
N ALA A 78 -8.92 3.58 1.18
CA ALA A 78 -8.55 2.17 1.25
C ALA A 78 -7.12 1.98 1.78
N ILE A 79 -6.17 2.84 1.43
CA ILE A 79 -4.79 2.77 1.94
C ILE A 79 -4.70 3.26 3.38
N LEU A 80 -5.40 4.32 3.76
CA LEU A 80 -5.37 4.81 5.14
C LEU A 80 -5.99 3.80 6.13
N LEU A 81 -6.91 2.96 5.66
CA LEU A 81 -7.54 1.91 6.48
C LEU A 81 -6.84 0.55 6.35
N GLY A 82 -6.47 0.14 5.14
CA GLY A 82 -5.88 -1.17 4.84
C GLY A 82 -4.36 -1.19 4.78
N GLY A 83 -3.71 -0.04 4.92
CA GLY A 83 -2.27 0.14 4.98
C GLY A 83 -1.52 -0.43 3.76
N ASN A 84 -0.31 -0.93 4.02
CA ASN A 84 0.58 -1.45 2.99
C ASN A 84 0.06 -2.69 2.25
N ALA A 85 -0.91 -3.43 2.81
CA ALA A 85 -1.55 -4.53 2.11
C ALA A 85 -2.29 -4.02 0.86
N VAL A 86 -3.05 -2.92 1.01
CA VAL A 86 -3.77 -2.27 -0.09
C VAL A 86 -2.81 -1.60 -1.06
N SER A 87 -1.78 -0.93 -0.56
CA SER A 87 -0.75 -0.30 -1.41
C SER A 87 -0.05 -1.32 -2.31
N ALA A 88 0.40 -2.44 -1.75
CA ALA A 88 1.08 -3.50 -2.49
C ALA A 88 0.13 -4.18 -3.50
N LEU A 89 -1.10 -4.49 -3.10
CA LEU A 89 -2.11 -5.06 -3.98
C LEU A 89 -2.44 -4.13 -5.15
N TYR A 90 -2.63 -2.83 -4.88
CA TYR A 90 -2.90 -1.84 -5.92
C TYR A 90 -1.74 -1.74 -6.91
N ALA A 91 -0.51 -1.61 -6.42
CA ALA A 91 0.68 -1.60 -7.29
C ALA A 91 0.76 -2.87 -8.13
N TRP A 92 0.47 -4.04 -7.54
CA TRP A 92 0.50 -5.31 -8.26
C TRP A 92 -0.54 -5.36 -9.39
N ILE A 93 -1.79 -5.00 -9.11
CA ILE A 93 -2.87 -4.96 -10.10
C ILE A 93 -2.52 -3.99 -11.23
N VAL A 94 -2.01 -2.81 -10.90
CA VAL A 94 -1.61 -1.80 -11.87
C VAL A 94 -0.45 -2.28 -12.74
N LEU A 95 0.53 -2.98 -12.19
CA LEU A 95 1.63 -3.57 -12.95
C LEU A 95 1.12 -4.61 -13.96
N LEU A 96 0.18 -5.46 -13.55
CA LEU A 96 -0.45 -6.46 -14.43
C LEU A 96 -1.23 -5.79 -15.56
N ARG A 97 -1.99 -4.73 -15.25
CA ARG A 97 -2.75 -3.94 -16.24
C ARG A 97 -1.89 -3.13 -17.20
N SER A 98 -0.63 -2.89 -16.85
CA SER A 98 0.29 -2.12 -17.68
C SER A 98 0.96 -2.97 -18.76
N GLU A 99 0.64 -4.27 -18.83
CA GLU A 99 1.11 -5.21 -19.87
C GLU A 99 2.64 -5.23 -20.10
N GLY A 100 3.39 -4.83 -19.07
CA GLY A 100 4.85 -4.77 -19.13
C GLY A 100 5.44 -3.42 -19.52
N ASP A 101 4.62 -2.40 -19.77
CA ASP A 101 5.08 -1.02 -19.95
C ASP A 101 5.22 -0.30 -18.60
N LEU A 102 6.46 0.04 -18.25
CA LEU A 102 6.76 0.75 -17.00
C LEU A 102 6.32 2.22 -17.02
N ARG A 103 6.19 2.85 -18.20
CA ARG A 103 5.65 4.21 -18.30
C ARG A 103 4.18 4.21 -17.93
N VAL A 104 3.40 3.27 -18.47
CA VAL A 104 1.99 3.07 -18.11
C VAL A 104 1.83 2.71 -16.64
N PHE A 105 2.75 1.91 -16.08
CA PHE A 105 2.77 1.59 -14.65
C PHE A 105 2.90 2.85 -13.79
N PHE A 106 3.94 3.68 -14.01
CA PHE A 106 4.23 4.83 -13.16
C PHE A 106 3.33 6.04 -13.43
N LEU A 107 3.05 6.33 -14.70
CA LEU A 107 2.35 7.54 -15.15
C LEU A 107 0.85 7.32 -15.36
N GLY A 108 0.40 6.08 -15.52
CA GLY A 108 -1.00 5.74 -15.71
C GLY A 108 -1.58 6.46 -16.93
N SER A 109 -2.58 7.31 -16.69
CA SER A 109 -3.23 8.11 -17.73
C SER A 109 -2.34 9.18 -18.39
N ARG A 110 -1.12 9.39 -17.87
CA ARG A 110 -0.14 10.38 -18.34
C ARG A 110 1.05 9.74 -19.08
N ALA A 111 0.98 8.44 -19.36
CA ALA A 111 2.05 7.68 -20.01
C ALA A 111 2.15 7.92 -21.52
#